data_AF-A0A3D4XRX8-F1
#
_entry.id   AF-A0A3D4XRX8-F1
#
_cell.length_a   1.000
_cell.length_b   1.000
_cell.length_c   1.000
_cell.angle_alpha   90.00
_cell.angle_beta   90.00
_cell.angle_gamma   90.00
#
_symmetry.space_group_name_H-M   'P 1'
#
loop_
_entity.id
_entity.type
_entity.pdbx_description
1 polymer ?
#
loop_
_entity_poly.entity_id
_entity_poly.type
_entity_poly.pdbx_seq_one_letter_code
_entity_poly.pdbx_strand_id
1 'polypeptide(L)'
;MKSINSLFRSFENYSATMLNSSNLLNNAFANINAYFNKKVFPTTTMTGNDVNIGQGLTYLAKTNGLTIHGNQGTESVIISANVTDLKIDSAVESVALKSINYDPTLLASTQGTLNINSATGTNIAALSVSANHKEILSFANASGTLSLDSTGKAVFTLSTIQLDKNQSYTVNANNVQVYGNAGTEKVTLDNNVTGVQVASTVENITLNGKSSDYNYSVVNNNVVLTNKTTGSTLATVFVNTATTGTQLQFSDKTLAATWNDTLSWNRGWALHNWNVTINDPAAPAPSTTITGGTNLKYTVDFSHANLGSNLASIQANIKAALNNIGNYVSSKAVFNLEILTENTSQKTLAETASTMVSTTGKNGVTQTTAFLAESVSGIESSATMPDATLYINLSMLNQMSFSGTPVSNKYDLTSILTHEILHGMAFSGNLDSGSNAAKTPFDALVSMQNAATPTFIGSHAQTVNGNTPVPLDPASAGEGSAYYHVAIANDLMSDAIGKGEVRTISPLDLAMLEDMGVTLVGVQSV
;
A
#
# COMPACT_ATOMS: atom_id res chain seq x y z
N MET A 1 13.40 22.60 -42.79
CA MET A 1 12.01 22.25 -42.44
C MET A 1 12.05 21.16 -41.39
N LYS A 2 12.20 21.59 -40.13
CA LYS A 2 12.00 20.80 -38.91
C LYS A 2 10.71 21.33 -38.26
N SER A 3 10.05 20.46 -37.49
CA SER A 3 8.91 20.70 -36.59
C SER A 3 7.52 20.49 -37.21
N ILE A 4 6.75 19.63 -36.54
CA ILE A 4 5.32 19.75 -36.14
C ILE A 4 4.71 18.38 -35.76
N ASN A 5 5.31 17.24 -36.15
CA ASN A 5 4.69 15.93 -35.88
C ASN A 5 5.06 15.24 -34.54
N SER A 6 5.91 15.82 -33.69
CA SER A 6 6.28 15.20 -32.40
C SER A 6 5.61 15.82 -31.17
N LEU A 7 4.72 16.80 -31.33
CA LEU A 7 4.08 17.53 -30.22
C LEU A 7 2.63 17.10 -29.93
N PHE A 8 2.06 16.17 -30.71
CA PHE A 8 0.67 15.73 -30.54
C PHE A 8 0.48 14.31 -29.98
N ARG A 9 1.55 13.59 -29.63
CA ARG A 9 1.43 12.22 -29.06
C ARG A 9 1.75 12.09 -27.57
N SER A 10 2.11 13.16 -26.87
CA SER A 10 2.35 13.14 -25.43
C SER A 10 1.10 13.42 -24.58
N PHE A 11 -0.08 13.58 -25.18
CA PHE A 11 -1.33 13.84 -24.46
C PHE A 11 -2.28 12.64 -24.36
N GLU A 12 -1.94 11.47 -24.94
CA GLU A 12 -2.83 10.29 -24.96
C GLU A 12 -2.61 9.30 -23.80
N ASN A 13 -1.67 9.55 -22.89
CA ASN A 13 -1.41 8.69 -21.73
C ASN A 13 -1.89 9.29 -20.39
N TYR A 14 -3.00 10.03 -20.41
CA TYR A 14 -3.81 10.15 -19.19
C TYR A 14 -4.46 8.80 -18.94
N SER A 15 -4.22 8.20 -17.76
CA SER A 15 -4.78 6.89 -17.46
C SER A 15 -6.30 6.92 -17.66
N ALA A 16 -6.84 5.89 -18.32
CA ALA A 16 -8.28 5.72 -18.50
C ALA A 16 -9.06 5.74 -17.16
N THR A 17 -8.36 5.61 -16.03
CA THR A 17 -8.86 5.78 -14.67
C THR A 17 -9.16 7.24 -14.31
N MET A 18 -8.41 8.23 -14.81
CA MET A 18 -8.70 9.67 -14.58
C MET A 18 -9.88 10.17 -15.41
N LEU A 19 -10.08 9.67 -16.63
CA LEU A 19 -11.24 10.02 -17.46
C LEU A 19 -12.54 9.36 -16.95
N ASN A 20 -12.46 8.23 -16.26
CA ASN A 20 -13.64 7.51 -15.76
C ASN A 20 -14.28 8.17 -14.53
N SER A 21 -13.51 8.80 -13.63
CA SER A 21 -14.07 9.49 -12.45
C SER A 21 -14.82 10.77 -12.83
N SER A 22 -14.30 11.56 -13.77
CA SER A 22 -15.02 12.74 -14.32
C SER A 22 -16.22 12.36 -15.18
N ASN A 23 -16.16 11.24 -15.92
CA ASN A 23 -17.28 10.76 -16.72
C ASN A 23 -18.38 10.08 -15.88
N LEU A 24 -18.06 9.47 -14.74
CA LEU A 24 -19.06 8.99 -13.77
C LEU A 24 -19.79 10.15 -13.07
N LEU A 25 -19.06 11.23 -12.73
CA LEU A 25 -19.62 12.46 -12.14
C LEU A 25 -20.59 13.18 -13.09
N ASN A 26 -20.20 13.34 -14.36
CA ASN A 26 -21.10 13.91 -15.36
C ASN A 26 -22.26 12.98 -15.71
N ASN A 27 -22.07 11.65 -15.74
CA ASN A 27 -23.16 10.71 -16.08
C ASN A 27 -24.17 10.49 -14.95
N ALA A 28 -23.80 10.58 -13.68
CA ALA A 28 -24.76 10.46 -12.57
C ALA A 28 -25.75 11.65 -12.56
N PHE A 29 -25.25 12.88 -12.72
CA PHE A 29 -26.09 14.08 -12.79
C PHE A 29 -26.69 14.33 -14.18
N ALA A 30 -26.03 13.93 -15.27
CA ALA A 30 -26.65 13.91 -16.60
C ALA A 30 -27.79 12.89 -16.66
N ASN A 31 -27.73 11.76 -15.94
CA ASN A 31 -28.87 10.84 -15.84
C ASN A 31 -30.04 11.42 -15.03
N ILE A 32 -29.78 12.24 -14.01
CA ILE A 32 -30.85 13.02 -13.35
C ILE A 32 -31.52 13.96 -14.37
N ASN A 33 -30.80 14.58 -15.30
CA ASN A 33 -31.43 15.42 -16.32
C ASN A 33 -31.97 14.67 -17.54
N ALA A 34 -31.41 13.51 -17.90
CA ALA A 34 -31.74 12.74 -19.10
C ALA A 34 -33.04 11.92 -18.96
N TYR A 35 -33.45 11.59 -17.73
CA TYR A 35 -34.73 10.90 -17.49
C TYR A 35 -35.97 11.78 -17.75
N PHE A 36 -35.84 13.10 -17.84
CA PHE A 36 -36.98 14.03 -17.89
C PHE A 36 -37.37 14.56 -19.28
N ASN A 37 -36.75 14.07 -20.36
CA ASN A 37 -36.97 14.59 -21.72
C ASN A 37 -37.66 13.60 -22.68
N LYS A 38 -38.70 12.87 -22.23
CA LYS A 38 -39.56 12.11 -23.13
C LYS A 38 -40.93 12.78 -23.25
N LYS A 39 -41.21 13.37 -24.41
CA LYS A 39 -42.46 14.09 -24.70
C LYS A 39 -43.37 13.22 -25.58
N VAL A 40 -44.38 12.57 -25.00
CA VAL A 40 -45.59 12.12 -25.70
C VAL A 40 -46.77 12.11 -24.71
N PHE A 41 -47.85 12.85 -24.99
CA PHE A 41 -49.07 12.95 -24.16
C PHE A 41 -49.97 11.72 -24.29
N PRO A 42 -50.67 11.32 -23.20
CA PRO A 42 -52.07 11.72 -23.01
C PRO A 42 -52.26 12.61 -21.79
N THR A 43 -53.39 13.33 -21.78
CA THR A 43 -53.69 14.53 -20.98
C THR A 43 -53.46 14.39 -19.48
N THR A 44 -52.57 15.22 -18.93
CA THR A 44 -52.72 15.68 -17.54
C THR A 44 -54.09 16.36 -17.44
N THR A 45 -55.04 15.72 -16.77
CA THR A 45 -56.33 16.34 -16.50
C THR A 45 -56.21 17.16 -15.22
N MET A 46 -56.50 18.46 -15.33
CA MET A 46 -56.61 19.35 -14.19
C MET A 46 -58.08 19.68 -13.98
N THR A 47 -58.62 19.35 -12.81
CA THR A 47 -59.96 19.78 -12.39
C THR A 47 -59.82 20.48 -11.05
N GLY A 48 -59.90 21.82 -11.06
CA GLY A 48 -59.64 22.60 -9.84
C GLY A 48 -58.19 22.43 -9.37
N ASN A 49 -58.01 21.97 -8.13
CA ASN A 49 -56.70 21.75 -7.50
C ASN A 49 -56.16 20.32 -7.68
N ASP A 50 -56.88 19.44 -8.38
CA ASP A 50 -56.47 18.04 -8.55
C ASP A 50 -55.83 17.82 -9.92
N VAL A 51 -54.70 17.12 -9.93
CA VAL A 51 -53.87 16.80 -11.10
C VAL A 51 -53.67 15.29 -11.18
N ASN A 52 -54.06 14.67 -12.29
CA ASN A 52 -53.72 13.27 -12.57
C ASN A 52 -52.60 13.21 -13.62
N ILE A 53 -51.50 12.57 -13.28
CA ILE A 53 -50.35 12.39 -14.18
C ILE A 53 -50.57 11.14 -15.02
N GLY A 54 -50.51 11.30 -16.35
CA GLY A 54 -50.55 10.16 -17.27
C GLY A 54 -49.31 9.27 -17.12
N GLN A 55 -49.44 7.99 -17.46
CA GLN A 55 -48.37 7.01 -17.30
C GLN A 55 -47.04 7.48 -17.92
N GLY A 56 -45.97 7.42 -17.12
CA GLY A 56 -44.61 7.73 -17.56
C GLY A 56 -44.35 9.21 -17.85
N LEU A 57 -45.24 10.10 -17.39
CA LEU A 57 -45.09 11.53 -17.58
C LEU A 57 -44.46 12.21 -16.36
N THR A 58 -43.89 13.39 -16.63
CA THR A 58 -43.41 14.30 -15.59
C THR A 58 -44.30 15.53 -15.54
N TYR A 59 -44.79 15.86 -14.34
CA TYR A 59 -45.53 17.09 -14.08
C TYR A 59 -44.64 18.13 -13.39
N LEU A 60 -44.67 19.36 -13.89
CA LEU A 60 -43.98 20.50 -13.28
C LEU A 60 -44.99 21.31 -12.45
N ALA A 61 -44.98 21.12 -11.13
CA ALA A 61 -45.86 21.84 -10.22
C ALA A 61 -45.41 23.30 -10.10
N LYS A 62 -46.33 24.23 -10.40
CA LYS A 62 -46.11 25.69 -10.37
C LYS A 62 -47.14 26.44 -9.51
N THR A 63 -48.10 25.73 -8.96
CA THR A 63 -49.25 26.29 -8.22
C THR A 63 -49.31 25.64 -6.85
N ASN A 64 -49.65 26.42 -5.83
CA ASN A 64 -49.78 25.94 -4.45
C ASN A 64 -51.06 25.12 -4.26
N GLY A 65 -51.08 24.26 -3.24
CA GLY A 65 -52.30 23.59 -2.79
C GLY A 65 -52.84 22.53 -3.75
N LEU A 66 -52.01 22.00 -4.65
CA LEU A 66 -52.42 20.94 -5.59
C LEU A 66 -52.43 19.57 -4.90
N THR A 67 -53.41 18.73 -5.25
CA THR A 67 -53.36 17.28 -5.08
C THR A 67 -52.88 16.66 -6.38
N ILE A 68 -51.84 15.84 -6.32
CA ILE A 68 -51.20 15.24 -7.49
C ILE A 68 -51.25 13.73 -7.34
N HIS A 69 -51.81 13.08 -8.36
CA HIS A 69 -52.03 11.64 -8.41
C HIS A 69 -51.21 11.00 -9.52
N GLY A 70 -50.51 9.91 -9.19
CA GLY A 70 -49.98 8.97 -10.17
C GLY A 70 -51.06 8.01 -10.68
N ASN A 71 -50.77 7.28 -11.73
CA ASN A 71 -51.75 6.39 -12.38
C ASN A 71 -51.22 4.95 -12.52
N GLN A 72 -49.93 4.73 -12.79
CA GLN A 72 -49.40 3.40 -13.14
C GLN A 72 -47.92 3.17 -12.79
N GLY A 73 -47.32 3.89 -11.85
CA GLY A 73 -46.04 3.40 -11.30
C GLY A 73 -44.79 3.89 -12.05
N THR A 74 -44.86 4.96 -12.84
CA THR A 74 -43.70 5.53 -13.56
C THR A 74 -43.67 7.07 -13.64
N GLU A 75 -44.51 7.73 -12.87
CA GLU A 75 -44.78 9.16 -12.94
C GLU A 75 -43.75 9.96 -12.11
N SER A 76 -43.58 11.23 -12.47
CA SER A 76 -42.66 12.11 -11.74
C SER A 76 -43.23 13.50 -11.53
N VAL A 77 -42.87 14.12 -10.42
CA VAL A 77 -43.22 15.50 -10.08
C VAL A 77 -41.96 16.31 -9.87
N ILE A 78 -41.86 17.45 -10.54
CA ILE A 78 -40.85 18.48 -10.26
C ILE A 78 -41.56 19.64 -9.57
N ILE A 79 -41.15 19.95 -8.35
CA ILE A 79 -41.69 21.06 -7.56
C ILE A 79 -40.87 22.31 -7.88
N SER A 80 -41.53 23.34 -8.42
CA SER A 80 -40.89 24.63 -8.70
C SER A 80 -40.59 25.40 -7.41
N ALA A 81 -39.67 26.36 -7.48
CA ALA A 81 -39.40 27.28 -6.37
C ALA A 81 -40.69 27.96 -5.87
N ASN A 82 -40.77 28.15 -4.55
CA ASN A 82 -41.88 28.84 -3.85
C ASN A 82 -43.26 28.17 -3.94
N VAL A 83 -43.33 26.93 -4.44
CA VAL A 83 -44.58 26.16 -4.41
C VAL A 83 -44.78 25.53 -3.03
N THR A 84 -45.97 25.64 -2.46
CA THR A 84 -46.30 25.12 -1.12
C THR A 84 -47.58 24.27 -1.10
N ASP A 85 -47.75 23.53 -0.01
CA ASP A 85 -48.97 22.80 0.32
C ASP A 85 -49.38 21.75 -0.72
N LEU A 86 -48.40 21.12 -1.40
CA LEU A 86 -48.68 20.03 -2.34
C LEU A 86 -49.04 18.74 -1.59
N LYS A 87 -49.99 17.98 -2.11
CA LYS A 87 -50.26 16.60 -1.69
C LYS A 87 -49.95 15.68 -2.85
N ILE A 88 -49.01 14.77 -2.68
CA ILE A 88 -48.59 13.85 -3.72
C ILE A 88 -48.90 12.44 -3.23
N ASP A 89 -49.64 11.66 -4.01
CA ASP A 89 -49.96 10.29 -3.63
C ASP A 89 -48.80 9.32 -3.91
N SER A 90 -48.95 8.10 -3.41
CA SER A 90 -47.93 7.05 -3.45
C SER A 90 -47.82 6.34 -4.80
N ALA A 91 -48.61 6.76 -5.80
CA ALA A 91 -48.50 6.28 -7.17
C ALA A 91 -47.54 7.14 -8.01
N VAL A 92 -46.90 8.14 -7.40
CA VAL A 92 -45.83 8.94 -8.02
C VAL A 92 -44.47 8.40 -7.58
N GLU A 93 -43.63 8.03 -8.55
CA GLU A 93 -42.39 7.29 -8.30
C GLU A 93 -41.19 8.18 -8.10
N SER A 94 -41.27 9.42 -8.57
CA SER A 94 -40.20 10.38 -8.37
C SER A 94 -40.71 11.75 -8.03
N VAL A 95 -40.15 12.35 -6.99
CA VAL A 95 -40.41 13.73 -6.58
C VAL A 95 -39.09 14.47 -6.52
N ALA A 96 -39.00 15.60 -7.22
CA ALA A 96 -37.80 16.42 -7.30
C ALA A 96 -38.06 17.86 -6.82
N LEU A 97 -37.32 18.28 -5.78
CA LEU A 97 -37.30 19.63 -5.22
C LEU A 97 -36.05 20.37 -5.69
N LYS A 98 -36.08 20.89 -6.92
CA LYS A 98 -34.89 21.47 -7.57
C LYS A 98 -34.37 22.76 -6.94
N SER A 99 -35.12 23.38 -6.02
CA SER A 99 -34.77 24.67 -5.43
C SER A 99 -34.55 24.61 -3.91
N ILE A 100 -34.52 23.41 -3.33
CA ILE A 100 -34.40 23.19 -1.90
C ILE A 100 -33.25 22.22 -1.67
N ASN A 101 -32.25 22.63 -0.90
CA ASN A 101 -31.19 21.75 -0.44
C ASN A 101 -31.73 20.80 0.64
N TYR A 102 -31.23 19.57 0.65
CA TYR A 102 -31.56 18.58 1.66
C TYR A 102 -31.01 19.01 3.01
N ASP A 103 -31.89 18.99 4.00
CA ASP A 103 -31.58 19.06 5.42
C ASP A 103 -32.57 18.12 6.12
N PRO A 104 -32.09 17.15 6.94
CA PRO A 104 -32.98 16.20 7.61
C PRO A 104 -34.01 16.87 8.53
N THR A 105 -33.77 18.09 9.01
CA THR A 105 -34.71 18.85 9.84
C THR A 105 -35.95 19.31 9.08
N LEU A 106 -35.89 19.34 7.74
CA LEU A 106 -37.02 19.66 6.87
C LEU A 106 -38.03 18.51 6.76
N LEU A 107 -37.63 17.29 7.18
CA LEU A 107 -38.41 16.08 7.02
C LEU A 107 -39.19 15.76 8.29
N ALA A 108 -40.51 15.85 8.21
CA ALA A 108 -41.43 15.45 9.27
C ALA A 108 -42.19 14.18 8.85
N SER A 109 -41.74 13.04 9.38
CA SER A 109 -42.28 11.74 9.05
C SER A 109 -43.44 11.32 9.95
N THR A 110 -44.53 10.85 9.33
CA THR A 110 -45.72 10.28 9.98
C THR A 110 -46.05 8.90 9.38
N GLN A 111 -47.09 8.25 9.91
CA GLN A 111 -47.58 6.99 9.34
C GLN A 111 -48.07 7.20 7.91
N GLY A 112 -47.48 6.48 6.95
CA GLY A 112 -47.85 6.56 5.53
C GLY A 112 -47.54 7.88 4.83
N THR A 113 -46.88 8.86 5.46
CA THR A 113 -46.65 10.18 4.86
C THR A 113 -45.34 10.81 5.29
N LEU A 114 -44.62 11.42 4.36
CA LEU A 114 -43.48 12.30 4.62
C LEU A 114 -43.85 13.75 4.30
N ASN A 115 -43.85 14.62 5.31
CA ASN A 115 -43.99 16.05 5.11
C ASN A 115 -42.61 16.68 4.91
N ILE A 116 -42.48 17.48 3.86
CA ILE A 116 -41.30 18.28 3.56
C ILE A 116 -41.67 19.73 3.87
N ASN A 117 -40.96 20.34 4.81
CA ASN A 117 -41.17 21.72 5.19
C ASN A 117 -40.01 22.58 4.68
N SER A 118 -40.25 23.87 4.56
CA SER A 118 -39.19 24.87 4.40
C SER A 118 -38.47 25.11 5.71
N ALA A 119 -37.31 25.77 5.66
CA ALA A 119 -36.57 26.19 6.85
C ALA A 119 -37.39 27.11 7.79
N THR A 120 -38.44 27.78 7.27
CA THR A 120 -39.37 28.61 8.06
C THR A 120 -40.57 27.83 8.60
N GLY A 121 -40.63 26.50 8.39
CA GLY A 121 -41.71 25.64 8.86
C GLY A 121 -42.95 25.58 7.96
N THR A 122 -42.97 26.29 6.83
CA THR A 122 -44.07 26.20 5.85
C THR A 122 -44.04 24.85 5.14
N ASN A 123 -45.19 24.17 5.05
CA ASN A 123 -45.29 22.90 4.35
C ASN A 123 -45.13 23.08 2.83
N ILE A 124 -44.21 22.33 2.24
CA ILE A 124 -43.92 22.37 0.81
C ILE A 124 -44.69 21.26 0.11
N ALA A 125 -44.55 20.03 0.63
CA ALA A 125 -45.24 18.87 0.12
C ALA A 125 -45.51 17.84 1.23
N ALA A 126 -46.62 17.13 1.12
CA ALA A 126 -46.95 15.92 1.86
C ALA A 126 -46.96 14.75 0.86
N LEU A 127 -46.01 13.83 1.00
CA LEU A 127 -45.84 12.67 0.13
C LEU A 127 -46.44 11.45 0.80
N SER A 128 -47.50 10.88 0.22
CA SER A 128 -48.05 9.61 0.69
C SER A 128 -47.16 8.48 0.22
N VAL A 129 -46.90 7.49 1.09
CA VAL A 129 -45.99 6.37 0.78
C VAL A 129 -46.73 5.06 0.98
N SER A 130 -46.65 4.16 0.01
CA SER A 130 -47.32 2.85 0.06
C SER A 130 -46.36 1.72 0.47
N ALA A 131 -46.93 0.64 1.00
CA ALA A 131 -46.16 -0.56 1.33
C ALA A 131 -45.65 -1.24 0.06
N ASN A 132 -44.43 -1.78 0.12
CA ASN A 132 -43.74 -2.44 -1.01
C ASN A 132 -43.41 -1.51 -2.19
N HIS A 133 -43.53 -0.19 -2.02
CA HIS A 133 -43.12 0.81 -2.99
C HIS A 133 -41.91 1.61 -2.51
N LYS A 134 -41.06 2.01 -3.45
CA LYS A 134 -39.85 2.79 -3.22
C LYS A 134 -39.83 3.95 -4.21
N GLU A 135 -39.96 5.15 -3.69
CA GLU A 135 -40.04 6.37 -4.46
C GLU A 135 -38.67 7.06 -4.46
N ILE A 136 -38.27 7.65 -5.58
CA ILE A 136 -37.04 8.46 -5.66
C ILE A 136 -37.38 9.87 -5.21
N LEU A 137 -36.79 10.31 -4.10
CA LEU A 137 -36.89 11.69 -3.63
C LEU A 137 -35.56 12.39 -3.86
N SER A 138 -35.60 13.49 -4.61
CA SER A 138 -34.41 14.29 -4.94
C SER A 138 -34.57 15.74 -4.50
N PHE A 139 -33.54 16.27 -3.87
CA PHE A 139 -33.33 17.67 -3.52
C PHE A 139 -32.36 18.30 -4.52
N ALA A 140 -32.14 19.61 -4.42
CA ALA A 140 -31.19 20.31 -5.28
C ALA A 140 -29.75 19.76 -5.15
N ASN A 141 -29.38 19.27 -3.97
CA ASN A 141 -28.03 18.79 -3.67
C ASN A 141 -27.99 17.35 -3.14
N ALA A 142 -29.09 16.59 -3.17
CA ALA A 142 -29.13 15.23 -2.63
C ALA A 142 -30.16 14.36 -3.32
N SER A 143 -29.99 13.05 -3.25
CA SER A 143 -31.02 12.10 -3.68
C SER A 143 -31.03 10.86 -2.80
N GLY A 144 -32.19 10.20 -2.76
CA GLY A 144 -32.37 8.99 -1.99
C GLY A 144 -33.69 8.31 -2.30
N THR A 145 -34.01 7.32 -1.47
CA THR A 145 -35.26 6.55 -1.59
C THR A 145 -36.19 6.87 -0.44
N LEU A 146 -37.47 7.09 -0.74
CA LEU A 146 -38.56 7.18 0.21
C LEU A 146 -39.31 5.84 0.24
N SER A 147 -39.51 5.30 1.44
CA SER A 147 -40.20 4.01 1.66
C SER A 147 -40.86 3.98 3.03
N LEU A 148 -41.64 2.94 3.33
CA LEU A 148 -42.12 2.69 4.70
C LEU A 148 -41.12 1.83 5.49
N ASP A 149 -40.93 2.15 6.77
CA ASP A 149 -40.28 1.25 7.73
C ASP A 149 -41.22 0.13 8.20
N SER A 150 -40.72 -0.75 9.07
CA SER A 150 -41.48 -1.88 9.61
C SER A 150 -42.70 -1.49 10.45
N THR A 151 -42.80 -0.21 10.86
CA THR A 151 -43.95 0.33 11.61
C THR A 151 -44.94 1.07 10.70
N GLY A 152 -44.66 1.16 9.40
CA GLY A 152 -45.46 1.90 8.44
C GLY A 152 -45.21 3.41 8.47
N LYS A 153 -44.11 3.87 9.07
CA LYS A 153 -43.70 5.26 9.08
C LYS A 153 -42.84 5.55 7.84
N ALA A 154 -43.05 6.71 7.20
CA ALA A 154 -42.30 7.07 6.00
C ALA A 154 -40.83 7.40 6.33
N VAL A 155 -39.87 6.83 5.61
CA VAL A 155 -38.44 7.03 5.85
C VAL A 155 -37.75 7.39 4.54
N PHE A 156 -37.02 8.51 4.56
CA PHE A 156 -36.10 8.87 3.50
C PHE A 156 -34.72 8.29 3.82
N THR A 157 -34.20 7.46 2.92
CA THR A 157 -32.85 6.91 2.97
C THR A 157 -31.98 7.65 1.96
N LEU A 158 -31.10 8.50 2.47
CA LEU A 158 -30.14 9.24 1.65
C LEU A 158 -29.21 8.28 0.91
N SER A 159 -28.97 8.54 -0.37
CA SER A 159 -28.04 7.75 -1.21
C SER A 159 -26.90 8.61 -1.76
N THR A 160 -27.16 9.86 -2.11
CA THR A 160 -26.14 10.79 -2.59
C THR A 160 -26.31 12.17 -1.99
N ILE A 161 -25.20 12.87 -1.75
CA ILE A 161 -25.19 14.27 -1.34
C ILE A 161 -24.02 15.02 -1.99
N GLN A 162 -24.31 16.20 -2.51
CA GLN A 162 -23.38 17.18 -3.04
C GLN A 162 -23.25 18.30 -2.01
N LEU A 163 -22.04 18.51 -1.53
CA LEU A 163 -21.74 19.57 -0.58
C LEU A 163 -21.61 20.90 -1.30
N ASP A 164 -22.07 21.96 -0.64
CA ASP A 164 -21.74 23.33 -1.00
C ASP A 164 -20.26 23.61 -0.70
N LYS A 165 -19.72 24.64 -1.34
CA LYS A 165 -18.33 25.05 -1.12
C LYS A 165 -18.05 25.33 0.35
N ASN A 166 -17.01 24.70 0.89
CA ASN A 166 -16.57 24.73 2.29
C ASN A 166 -17.58 24.15 3.30
N GLN A 167 -18.58 23.40 2.86
CA GLN A 167 -19.58 22.82 3.75
C GLN A 167 -18.97 21.69 4.60
N SER A 168 -19.40 21.64 5.87
CA SER A 168 -19.20 20.48 6.73
C SER A 168 -20.46 19.63 6.77
N TYR A 169 -20.31 18.31 6.63
CA TYR A 169 -21.41 17.36 6.64
C TYR A 169 -21.06 16.11 7.45
N THR A 170 -21.99 15.68 8.30
CA THR A 170 -21.86 14.42 9.03
C THR A 170 -22.69 13.34 8.33
N VAL A 171 -22.01 12.29 7.88
CA VAL A 171 -22.64 11.11 7.29
C VAL A 171 -23.11 10.21 8.43
N ASN A 172 -24.43 10.04 8.54
CA ASN A 172 -25.09 9.22 9.55
C ASN A 172 -25.89 8.05 8.94
N ALA A 173 -25.74 7.81 7.63
CA ALA A 173 -26.41 6.75 6.89
C ALA A 173 -25.39 5.87 6.14
N ASN A 174 -25.77 4.61 5.91
CA ASN A 174 -24.96 3.65 5.18
C ASN A 174 -25.07 3.86 3.66
N ASN A 175 -24.03 3.43 2.92
CA ASN A 175 -24.01 3.41 1.46
C ASN A 175 -24.26 4.78 0.81
N VAL A 176 -23.85 5.87 1.48
CA VAL A 176 -23.98 7.23 0.97
C VAL A 176 -22.78 7.58 0.10
N GLN A 177 -23.02 8.19 -1.05
CA GLN A 177 -22.01 8.84 -1.87
C GLN A 177 -21.96 10.34 -1.56
N VAL A 178 -20.77 10.84 -1.25
CA VAL A 178 -20.55 12.24 -0.87
C VAL A 178 -19.64 12.91 -1.89
N TYR A 179 -20.10 14.03 -2.43
CA TYR A 179 -19.41 14.84 -3.42
C TYR A 179 -19.13 16.23 -2.85
N GLY A 180 -18.01 16.83 -3.24
CA GLY A 180 -17.60 18.19 -2.85
C GLY A 180 -17.71 19.14 -4.03
N ASN A 181 -17.61 20.44 -3.78
CA ASN A 181 -17.85 21.50 -4.76
C ASN A 181 -16.74 22.57 -4.71
N ALA A 182 -15.50 22.09 -4.87
CA ALA A 182 -14.28 22.88 -5.00
C ALA A 182 -14.08 23.92 -3.88
N GLY A 183 -13.65 23.45 -2.72
CA GLY A 183 -13.33 24.26 -1.56
C GLY A 183 -12.52 23.50 -0.51
N THR A 184 -12.85 23.69 0.76
CA THR A 184 -12.32 22.91 1.88
C THR A 184 -13.46 22.13 2.51
N GLU A 185 -14.11 21.27 1.73
CA GLU A 185 -15.23 20.48 2.21
C GLU A 185 -14.78 19.50 3.28
N LYS A 186 -15.66 19.28 4.26
CA LYS A 186 -15.39 18.41 5.41
C LYS A 186 -16.49 17.38 5.58
N VAL A 187 -16.10 16.12 5.59
CA VAL A 187 -17.01 14.99 5.82
C VAL A 187 -16.64 14.32 7.13
N THR A 188 -17.55 14.33 8.10
CA THR A 188 -17.41 13.55 9.32
C THR A 188 -18.14 12.22 9.15
N LEU A 189 -17.46 11.11 9.40
CA LEU A 189 -18.05 9.78 9.36
C LEU A 189 -18.46 9.35 10.77
N ASP A 190 -19.75 9.09 10.98
CA ASP A 190 -20.22 8.54 12.26
C ASP A 190 -19.69 7.12 12.50
N ASN A 191 -19.59 6.71 13.77
CA ASN A 191 -18.94 5.45 14.15
C ASN A 191 -19.58 4.17 13.58
N ASN A 192 -20.85 4.26 13.19
CA ASN A 192 -21.66 3.11 12.77
C ASN A 192 -21.98 3.11 11.27
N VAL A 193 -21.47 4.07 10.50
CA VAL A 193 -21.70 4.07 9.05
C VAL A 193 -20.80 3.09 8.34
N THR A 194 -21.31 2.52 7.26
CA THR A 194 -20.63 1.54 6.41
C THR A 194 -20.90 1.83 4.95
N GLY A 195 -19.95 1.47 4.09
CA GLY A 195 -20.11 1.56 2.64
C GLY A 195 -20.15 2.99 2.08
N VAL A 196 -19.69 4.00 2.83
CA VAL A 196 -19.65 5.38 2.36
C VAL A 196 -18.64 5.52 1.22
N GLN A 197 -18.97 6.31 0.20
CA GLN A 197 -18.05 6.65 -0.88
C GLN A 197 -17.81 8.16 -0.85
N VAL A 198 -16.56 8.59 -0.70
CA VAL A 198 -16.20 10.01 -0.62
C VAL A 198 -15.40 10.38 -1.85
N ALA A 199 -15.94 11.27 -2.69
CA ALA A 199 -15.34 11.67 -3.95
C ALA A 199 -14.05 12.49 -3.74
N SER A 200 -13.21 12.52 -4.78
CA SER A 200 -11.93 13.25 -4.79
C SER A 200 -12.06 14.76 -4.68
N THR A 201 -13.26 15.29 -4.82
CA THR A 201 -13.61 16.69 -4.59
C THR A 201 -13.79 17.04 -3.11
N VAL A 202 -13.58 16.10 -2.18
CA VAL A 202 -13.64 16.34 -0.73
C VAL A 202 -12.22 16.34 -0.16
N GLU A 203 -11.86 17.42 0.51
CA GLU A 203 -10.49 17.65 1.00
C GLU A 203 -10.27 17.06 2.40
N ASN A 204 -11.29 17.05 3.26
CA ASN A 204 -11.15 16.65 4.66
C ASN A 204 -12.15 15.58 5.04
N ILE A 205 -11.65 14.50 5.63
CA ILE A 205 -12.46 13.42 6.19
C ILE A 205 -12.12 13.30 7.66
N THR A 206 -13.11 13.46 8.52
CA THR A 206 -12.98 13.34 9.97
C THR A 206 -13.56 12.02 10.45
N LEU A 207 -12.79 11.33 11.27
CA LEU A 207 -13.13 10.11 11.96
C LEU A 207 -13.23 10.40 13.45
N ASN A 208 -14.27 9.91 14.10
CA ASN A 208 -14.54 10.21 15.52
C ASN A 208 -13.60 9.48 16.50
N GLY A 209 -12.85 8.45 16.04
CA GLY A 209 -11.93 7.65 16.85
C GLY A 209 -10.45 8.03 16.69
N LYS A 210 -9.57 7.30 17.36
CA LYS A 210 -8.12 7.38 17.17
C LYS A 210 -7.72 6.62 15.91
N SER A 211 -6.57 6.95 15.35
CA SER A 211 -5.99 6.21 14.23
C SER A 211 -5.85 4.71 14.48
N SER A 212 -5.59 4.30 15.73
CA SER A 212 -5.50 2.89 16.16
C SER A 212 -6.82 2.11 16.07
N ASP A 213 -7.95 2.81 16.00
CA ASP A 213 -9.30 2.23 15.96
C ASP A 213 -9.70 1.81 14.55
N TYR A 214 -8.88 2.16 13.55
CA TYR A 214 -9.12 1.91 12.14
C TYR A 214 -7.96 1.16 11.50
N ASN A 215 -8.27 0.38 10.47
CA ASN A 215 -7.31 -0.02 9.46
C ASN A 215 -7.52 0.90 8.25
N TYR A 216 -6.42 1.39 7.67
CA TYR A 216 -6.45 2.16 6.43
C TYR A 216 -5.44 1.56 5.46
N SER A 217 -5.86 1.35 4.22
CA SER A 217 -5.02 0.78 3.16
C SER A 217 -5.34 1.44 1.82
N VAL A 218 -4.41 1.31 0.88
CA VAL A 218 -4.61 1.79 -0.50
C VAL A 218 -4.98 0.60 -1.37
N VAL A 219 -6.17 0.64 -1.97
CA VAL A 219 -6.69 -0.39 -2.89
C VAL A 219 -7.14 0.31 -4.17
N ASN A 220 -6.58 -0.08 -5.31
CA ASN A 220 -6.89 0.53 -6.62
C ASN A 220 -6.79 2.07 -6.60
N ASN A 221 -5.75 2.61 -5.96
CA ASN A 221 -5.51 4.05 -5.78
C ASN A 221 -6.60 4.80 -4.99
N ASN A 222 -7.39 4.10 -4.17
CA ASN A 222 -8.32 4.70 -3.22
C ASN A 222 -7.94 4.31 -1.80
N VAL A 223 -8.21 5.19 -0.83
CA VAL A 223 -8.05 4.83 0.57
C VAL A 223 -9.30 4.09 1.05
N VAL A 224 -9.11 2.89 1.57
CA VAL A 224 -10.16 2.09 2.20
C VAL A 224 -10.00 2.19 3.71
N LEU A 225 -11.03 2.70 4.38
CA LEU A 225 -11.11 2.87 5.84
C LEU A 225 -11.99 1.76 6.42
N THR A 226 -11.44 0.96 7.32
CA THR A 226 -12.12 -0.18 7.95
C THR A 226 -12.10 -0.03 9.47
N ASN A 227 -13.23 -0.29 10.13
CA ASN A 227 -13.32 -0.29 11.58
C ASN A 227 -12.55 -1.51 12.09
N LYS A 228 -11.58 -1.32 12.98
CA LYS A 228 -10.74 -2.43 13.45
C LYS A 228 -11.52 -3.39 14.36
N THR A 229 -12.48 -2.89 15.12
CA THR A 229 -13.30 -3.69 16.04
C THR A 229 -14.32 -4.55 15.29
N THR A 230 -15.01 -3.99 14.31
CA THR A 230 -16.09 -4.70 13.59
C THR A 230 -15.62 -5.37 12.30
N GLY A 231 -14.48 -4.96 11.73
CA GLY A 231 -14.00 -5.41 10.43
C GLY A 231 -14.77 -4.82 9.24
N SER A 232 -15.79 -3.99 9.47
CA SER A 232 -16.60 -3.39 8.41
C SER A 232 -15.91 -2.21 7.75
N THR A 233 -16.00 -2.11 6.43
CA THR A 233 -15.55 -0.93 5.66
C THR A 233 -16.46 0.27 5.97
N LEU A 234 -15.91 1.32 6.59
CA LEU A 234 -16.62 2.59 6.78
C LEU A 234 -16.75 3.31 5.45
N ALA A 235 -15.61 3.54 4.80
CA ALA A 235 -15.55 4.41 3.64
C ALA A 235 -14.49 3.98 2.62
N THR A 236 -14.80 4.22 1.35
CA THR A 236 -13.83 4.28 0.25
C THR A 236 -13.66 5.74 -0.15
N VAL A 237 -12.42 6.22 -0.10
CA VAL A 237 -12.06 7.61 -0.35
C VAL A 237 -11.28 7.70 -1.64
N PHE A 238 -11.86 8.40 -2.61
CA PHE A 238 -11.16 8.80 -3.82
C PHE A 238 -10.28 9.99 -3.47
N VAL A 239 -8.97 9.88 -3.71
CA VAL A 239 -8.01 10.89 -3.21
C VAL A 239 -7.99 12.11 -4.13
N ASN A 240 -8.07 13.30 -3.53
CA ASN A 240 -7.96 14.58 -4.20
C ASN A 240 -6.61 14.70 -4.93
N THR A 241 -6.63 15.19 -6.17
CA THR A 241 -5.44 15.31 -7.03
C THR A 241 -4.62 16.58 -6.77
N ALA A 242 -5.08 17.46 -5.89
CA ALA A 242 -4.29 18.59 -5.41
C ALA A 242 -3.04 18.11 -4.66
N THR A 243 -2.03 18.97 -4.60
CA THR A 243 -0.74 18.66 -3.95
C THR A 243 -0.87 18.30 -2.47
N THR A 244 -1.90 18.82 -1.80
CA THR A 244 -2.21 18.50 -0.40
C THR A 244 -2.96 17.19 -0.23
N GLY A 245 -3.48 16.60 -1.32
CA GLY A 245 -4.29 15.39 -1.29
C GLY A 245 -5.55 15.51 -0.44
N THR A 246 -6.03 14.37 0.07
CA THR A 246 -7.15 14.30 1.02
C THR A 246 -6.62 14.09 2.44
N GLN A 247 -7.08 14.90 3.38
CA GLN A 247 -6.70 14.84 4.79
C GLN A 247 -7.62 13.88 5.55
N LEU A 248 -7.02 12.90 6.22
CA LEU A 248 -7.70 11.94 7.11
C LEU A 248 -7.44 12.37 8.56
N GLN A 249 -8.43 13.02 9.15
CA GLN A 249 -8.37 13.57 10.50
C GLN A 249 -8.93 12.56 11.51
N PHE A 250 -8.06 12.03 12.35
CA PHE A 250 -8.40 11.23 13.52
C PHE A 250 -8.38 12.11 14.76
N SER A 251 -8.91 11.61 15.88
CA SER A 251 -8.87 12.34 17.15
C SER A 251 -7.46 12.55 17.72
N ASP A 252 -6.49 11.70 17.32
CA ASP A 252 -5.10 11.71 17.80
C ASP A 252 -4.09 12.28 16.80
N LYS A 253 -4.38 12.25 15.48
CA LYS A 253 -3.49 12.77 14.44
C LYS A 253 -4.22 13.04 13.12
N THR A 254 -3.53 13.70 12.19
CA THR A 254 -4.00 13.86 10.80
C THR A 254 -3.00 13.18 9.86
N LEU A 255 -3.51 12.37 8.94
CA LEU A 255 -2.74 11.76 7.85
C LEU A 255 -3.07 12.45 6.53
N ALA A 256 -2.11 12.50 5.61
CA ALA A 256 -2.33 13.00 4.26
C ALA A 256 -2.31 11.83 3.26
N ALA A 257 -3.42 11.61 2.57
CA ALA A 257 -3.46 10.72 1.42
C ALA A 257 -3.18 11.52 0.16
N THR A 258 -2.06 11.25 -0.53
CA THR A 258 -1.58 12.05 -1.66
C THR A 258 -1.27 11.18 -2.87
N TRP A 259 -1.41 11.74 -4.07
CA TRP A 259 -0.87 11.12 -5.27
C TRP A 259 0.64 11.31 -5.30
N ASN A 260 1.37 10.20 -5.45
CA ASN A 260 2.80 10.17 -5.66
C ASN A 260 3.09 9.70 -7.09
N ASP A 261 4.04 10.37 -7.74
CA ASP A 261 4.54 10.03 -9.06
C ASP A 261 5.91 9.40 -8.90
N THR A 262 5.99 8.08 -9.04
CA THR A 262 7.28 7.38 -9.05
C THR A 262 7.74 7.22 -10.49
N LEU A 263 8.86 7.88 -10.80
CA LEU A 263 9.54 7.72 -12.07
C LEU A 263 10.33 6.40 -12.08
N SER A 264 10.05 5.55 -13.06
CA SER A 264 10.87 4.38 -13.37
C SER A 264 11.44 4.52 -14.78
N TRP A 265 12.73 4.22 -14.92
CA TRP A 265 13.43 4.27 -16.21
C TRP A 265 13.47 2.87 -16.82
N ASN A 266 12.81 2.68 -17.96
CA ASN A 266 12.86 1.42 -18.71
C ASN A 266 13.22 1.70 -20.17
N ARG A 267 14.39 1.19 -20.62
CA ARG A 267 14.90 1.32 -22.01
C ARG A 267 14.89 2.74 -22.57
N GLY A 268 15.29 3.73 -21.77
CA GLY A 268 15.40 5.14 -22.20
C GLY A 268 14.08 5.92 -22.21
N TRP A 269 12.98 5.33 -21.72
CA TRP A 269 11.70 6.01 -21.52
C TRP A 269 11.39 6.12 -20.03
N ALA A 270 10.93 7.31 -19.62
CA ALA A 270 10.38 7.53 -18.29
C ALA A 270 8.95 6.97 -18.23
N LEU A 271 8.72 5.99 -17.36
CA LEU A 271 7.40 5.49 -17.02
C LEU A 271 6.97 6.10 -15.69
N HIS A 272 5.91 6.90 -15.74
CA HIS A 272 5.28 7.48 -14.56
C HIS A 272 4.36 6.44 -13.93
N ASN A 273 4.60 6.11 -12.67
CA ASN A 273 3.73 5.25 -11.90
C ASN A 273 3.04 6.07 -10.81
N TRP A 274 1.80 6.45 -11.10
CA TRP A 274 0.96 7.23 -10.20
C TRP A 274 0.26 6.30 -9.21
N ASN A 275 0.58 6.47 -7.94
CA ASN A 275 -0.04 5.73 -6.84
C ASN A 275 -0.48 6.67 -5.72
N VAL A 276 -1.41 6.22 -4.90
CA VAL A 276 -1.76 6.92 -3.67
C VAL A 276 -0.88 6.42 -2.54
N THR A 277 -0.31 7.35 -1.76
CA THR A 277 0.39 7.06 -0.51
C THR A 277 -0.33 7.72 0.66
N ILE A 278 -0.21 7.14 1.85
CA ILE A 278 -0.73 7.73 3.10
C ILE A 278 0.48 8.12 3.95
N ASN A 279 0.66 9.41 4.15
CA ASN A 279 1.79 9.97 4.89
C ASN A 279 1.35 10.34 6.31
N ASP A 280 2.11 9.87 7.30
CA ASP A 280 1.98 10.28 8.70
C ASP A 280 3.09 11.30 9.03
N PRO A 281 2.78 12.61 9.12
CA PRO A 281 3.78 13.63 9.39
C PRO A 281 4.35 13.56 10.81
N ALA A 282 3.69 12.83 11.72
CA ALA A 282 4.14 12.64 13.09
C ALA A 282 4.88 11.31 13.31
N ALA A 283 4.92 10.43 12.30
CA ALA A 283 5.76 9.24 12.37
C ALA A 283 7.24 9.68 12.43
N PRO A 284 8.05 9.17 13.39
CA PRO A 284 9.48 9.38 13.35
C PRO A 284 10.00 8.97 11.98
N ALA A 285 10.88 9.78 11.38
CA ALA A 285 11.61 9.32 10.20
C ALA A 285 12.23 7.96 10.56
N PRO A 286 11.97 6.91 9.78
CA PRO A 286 12.50 5.60 10.11
C PRO A 286 14.01 5.71 10.23
N SER A 287 14.56 5.24 11.36
CA SER A 287 16.00 5.33 11.62
C SER A 287 16.74 4.72 10.45
N THR A 288 17.62 5.49 9.80
CA THR A 288 18.47 4.98 8.73
C THR A 288 19.62 4.14 9.27
N THR A 289 19.80 4.06 10.58
CA THR A 289 20.86 3.25 11.19
C THR A 289 20.27 2.34 12.26
N ILE A 290 20.69 1.08 12.30
CA ILE A 290 20.42 0.17 13.42
C ILE A 290 21.75 -0.30 14.02
N THR A 291 21.78 -0.47 15.32
CA THR A 291 22.92 -1.06 16.04
C THR A 291 22.42 -2.19 16.93
N GLY A 292 23.29 -3.13 17.26
CA GLY A 292 22.92 -4.24 18.13
C GLY A 292 24.01 -5.29 18.32
N GLY A 293 23.56 -6.45 18.81
CA GLY A 293 24.40 -7.61 19.05
C GLY A 293 25.12 -7.62 20.40
N THR A 294 25.40 -8.83 20.89
CA THR A 294 26.11 -9.07 22.17
C THR A 294 27.53 -9.56 21.92
N ASN A 295 27.67 -10.71 21.26
CA ASN A 295 28.99 -11.29 20.92
C ASN A 295 29.53 -10.71 19.60
N LEU A 296 28.67 -10.62 18.58
CA LEU A 296 28.92 -9.86 17.36
C LEU A 296 28.21 -8.52 17.46
N LYS A 297 28.92 -7.46 17.82
CA LYS A 297 28.36 -6.10 17.76
C LYS A 297 28.30 -5.65 16.32
N TYR A 298 27.25 -4.92 15.95
CA TYR A 298 27.09 -4.40 14.58
C TYR A 298 26.47 -3.01 14.54
N THR A 299 26.78 -2.30 13.44
CA THR A 299 26.09 -1.10 12.96
C THR A 299 25.68 -1.36 11.52
N VAL A 300 24.43 -1.03 11.17
CA VAL A 300 23.94 -1.16 9.80
C VAL A 300 23.39 0.19 9.33
N ASP A 301 23.89 0.69 8.20
CA ASP A 301 23.44 1.93 7.58
C ASP A 301 22.53 1.65 6.37
N PHE A 302 21.38 2.31 6.34
CA PHE A 302 20.34 2.29 5.31
C PHE A 302 20.16 3.67 4.67
N SER A 303 21.02 4.65 4.99
CA SER A 303 20.89 6.04 4.53
C SER A 303 20.80 6.17 3.01
N HIS A 304 21.41 5.24 2.28
CA HIS A 304 21.40 5.17 0.81
C HIS A 304 20.41 4.13 0.24
N ALA A 305 19.66 3.42 1.07
CA ALA A 305 18.74 2.36 0.65
C ALA A 305 17.35 2.92 0.29
N ASN A 306 16.87 2.69 -0.93
CA ASN A 306 15.52 3.08 -1.34
C ASN A 306 14.51 1.94 -1.16
N LEU A 307 14.17 1.63 0.10
CA LEU A 307 13.32 0.49 0.46
C LEU A 307 11.83 0.81 0.59
N GLY A 308 11.44 2.09 0.56
CA GLY A 308 10.05 2.54 0.68
C GLY A 308 9.33 1.93 1.89
N SER A 309 8.14 1.40 1.68
CA SER A 309 7.33 0.76 2.74
C SER A 309 7.93 -0.55 3.30
N ASN A 310 8.95 -1.12 2.65
CA ASN A 310 9.57 -2.38 3.10
C ASN A 310 10.70 -2.17 4.13
N LEU A 311 11.13 -0.91 4.36
CA LEU A 311 12.28 -0.58 5.20
C LEU A 311 12.22 -1.26 6.57
N ALA A 312 11.11 -1.14 7.29
CA ALA A 312 10.97 -1.72 8.62
C ALA A 312 11.08 -3.25 8.63
N SER A 313 10.48 -3.93 7.64
CA SER A 313 10.54 -5.39 7.52
C SER A 313 11.95 -5.88 7.18
N ILE A 314 12.67 -5.17 6.32
CA ILE A 314 14.04 -5.50 5.94
C ILE A 314 15.00 -5.24 7.11
N GLN A 315 14.85 -4.12 7.83
CA GLN A 315 15.60 -3.87 9.06
C GLN A 315 15.43 -4.99 10.09
N ALA A 316 14.20 -5.48 10.28
CA ALA A 316 13.94 -6.58 11.19
C ALA A 316 14.61 -7.89 10.76
N ASN A 317 14.61 -8.21 9.47
CA ASN A 317 15.24 -9.43 8.95
C ASN A 317 16.77 -9.35 8.97
N ILE A 318 17.38 -8.19 8.65
CA ILE A 318 18.83 -7.98 8.80
C ILE A 318 19.24 -8.11 10.27
N LYS A 319 18.47 -7.50 11.19
CA LYS A 319 18.69 -7.64 12.63
C LYS A 319 18.62 -9.10 13.07
N ALA A 320 17.65 -9.86 12.57
CA ALA A 320 17.52 -11.28 12.86
C ALA A 320 18.73 -12.09 12.34
N ALA A 321 19.15 -11.87 11.09
CA ALA A 321 20.32 -12.51 10.50
C ALA A 321 21.60 -12.24 11.31
N LEU A 322 21.89 -10.97 11.64
CA LEU A 322 23.06 -10.58 12.44
C LEU A 322 23.02 -11.16 13.86
N ASN A 323 21.85 -11.21 14.49
CA ASN A 323 21.70 -11.84 15.80
C ASN A 323 21.90 -13.37 15.72
N ASN A 324 21.41 -14.03 14.66
CA ASN A 324 21.62 -15.45 14.43
C ASN A 324 23.11 -15.76 14.28
N ILE A 325 23.85 -14.96 13.51
CA ILE A 325 25.30 -15.06 13.39
C ILE A 325 25.98 -14.80 14.76
N GLY A 326 25.54 -13.78 15.50
CA GLY A 326 26.07 -13.44 16.83
C GLY A 326 25.82 -14.49 17.93
N ASN A 327 25.03 -15.52 17.68
CA ASN A 327 24.94 -16.70 18.56
C ASN A 327 26.19 -17.57 18.47
N TYR A 328 26.91 -17.52 17.35
CA TYR A 328 28.04 -18.39 17.06
C TYR A 328 29.36 -17.64 16.87
N VAL A 329 29.31 -16.39 16.39
CA VAL A 329 30.50 -15.58 16.13
C VAL A 329 30.65 -14.51 17.22
N SER A 330 31.89 -14.32 17.67
CA SER A 330 32.31 -13.24 18.57
C SER A 330 33.31 -12.35 17.86
N SER A 331 33.20 -11.04 18.06
CA SER A 331 34.13 -10.06 17.50
C SER A 331 34.57 -9.06 18.55
N LYS A 332 35.83 -8.64 18.50
CA LYS A 332 36.34 -7.53 19.31
C LYS A 332 35.94 -6.16 18.75
N ALA A 333 35.69 -6.08 17.45
CA ALA A 333 35.26 -4.88 16.72
C ALA A 333 33.77 -4.93 16.35
N VAL A 334 33.23 -3.79 15.94
CA VAL A 334 31.84 -3.66 15.48
C VAL A 334 31.80 -3.97 13.99
N PHE A 335 30.94 -4.89 13.56
CA PHE A 335 30.70 -5.14 12.14
C PHE A 335 29.87 -4.00 11.54
N ASN A 336 30.45 -3.25 10.61
CA ASN A 336 29.81 -2.11 9.93
C ASN A 336 29.27 -2.55 8.57
N LEU A 337 27.94 -2.61 8.42
CA LEU A 337 27.28 -3.05 7.18
C LEU A 337 26.57 -1.87 6.51
N GLU A 338 26.80 -1.64 5.22
CA GLU A 338 26.00 -0.70 4.41
C GLU A 338 24.96 -1.47 3.60
N ILE A 339 23.74 -0.93 3.55
CA ILE A 339 22.64 -1.48 2.75
C ILE A 339 22.40 -0.56 1.56
N LEU A 340 22.52 -1.13 0.36
CA LEU A 340 22.15 -0.49 -0.89
C LEU A 340 21.00 -1.24 -1.55
N THR A 341 20.35 -0.56 -2.48
CA THR A 341 19.23 -1.13 -3.24
C THR A 341 19.51 -1.07 -4.72
N GLU A 342 19.14 -2.14 -5.43
CA GLU A 342 19.35 -2.23 -6.87
C GLU A 342 18.16 -2.91 -7.56
N ASN A 343 18.15 -2.81 -8.89
CA ASN A 343 17.22 -3.55 -9.74
C ASN A 343 18.04 -4.37 -10.73
N THR A 344 18.31 -5.62 -10.39
CA THR A 344 19.09 -6.56 -11.21
C THR A 344 18.22 -7.74 -11.69
N SER A 345 18.85 -8.76 -12.27
CA SER A 345 18.19 -9.94 -12.81
C SER A 345 17.33 -10.66 -11.76
N GLN A 346 16.30 -11.39 -12.20
CA GLN A 346 15.44 -12.20 -11.32
C GLN A 346 16.13 -13.45 -10.73
N LYS A 347 17.42 -13.65 -11.00
CA LYS A 347 18.20 -14.77 -10.45
C LYS A 347 18.97 -14.39 -9.18
N THR A 348 19.27 -13.11 -8.99
CA THR A 348 19.97 -12.61 -7.81
C THR A 348 18.94 -12.10 -6.81
N LEU A 349 18.95 -12.65 -5.59
CA LEU A 349 17.99 -12.30 -4.54
C LEU A 349 18.50 -11.13 -3.70
N ALA A 350 19.77 -11.22 -3.33
CA ALA A 350 20.61 -10.19 -2.74
C ALA A 350 22.07 -10.55 -3.12
N GLU A 351 23.00 -9.63 -2.86
CA GLU A 351 24.42 -9.85 -3.11
C GLU A 351 25.22 -9.06 -2.06
N THR A 352 26.36 -9.58 -1.62
CA THR A 352 27.26 -8.85 -0.72
C THR A 352 28.65 -8.68 -1.31
N ALA A 353 29.19 -7.47 -1.18
CA ALA A 353 30.58 -7.16 -1.44
C ALA A 353 31.31 -6.89 -0.12
N SER A 354 32.33 -7.69 0.19
CA SER A 354 33.20 -7.49 1.35
C SER A 354 34.25 -6.43 1.06
N THR A 355 34.51 -5.54 2.02
CA THR A 355 35.67 -4.64 1.94
C THR A 355 36.93 -5.44 2.20
N MET A 356 37.87 -5.44 1.27
CA MET A 356 39.15 -6.13 1.39
C MET A 356 40.25 -5.19 1.91
N VAL A 357 41.03 -5.66 2.87
CA VAL A 357 42.20 -4.97 3.39
C VAL A 357 43.47 -5.78 3.18
N SER A 358 44.59 -5.10 2.95
CA SER A 358 45.89 -5.76 2.80
C SER A 358 46.38 -6.27 4.16
N THR A 359 46.94 -7.48 4.17
CA THR A 359 47.51 -8.09 5.38
C THR A 359 48.80 -8.84 5.04
N THR A 360 49.58 -9.20 6.07
CA THR A 360 50.73 -10.09 5.93
C THR A 360 50.45 -11.37 6.73
N GLY A 361 49.71 -12.29 6.13
CA GLY A 361 49.32 -13.56 6.73
C GLY A 361 50.29 -14.71 6.41
N LYS A 362 50.07 -15.86 7.04
CA LYS A 362 50.77 -17.11 6.69
C LYS A 362 50.21 -17.68 5.36
N ASN A 363 50.90 -18.65 4.78
CA ASN A 363 50.45 -19.40 3.58
C ASN A 363 50.14 -18.54 2.35
N GLY A 364 50.81 -17.38 2.22
CA GLY A 364 50.62 -16.48 1.09
C GLY A 364 49.34 -15.65 1.14
N VAL A 365 48.66 -15.60 2.29
CA VAL A 365 47.54 -14.68 2.54
C VAL A 365 48.07 -13.24 2.55
N THR A 366 47.59 -12.44 1.61
CA THR A 366 48.01 -11.04 1.43
C THR A 366 46.84 -10.06 1.53
N GLN A 367 45.61 -10.57 1.58
CA GLN A 367 44.40 -9.81 1.84
C GLN A 367 43.50 -10.55 2.81
N THR A 368 42.56 -9.84 3.42
CA THR A 368 41.49 -10.40 4.23
C THR A 368 40.31 -9.44 4.17
N THR A 369 39.11 -9.89 4.54
CA THR A 369 37.99 -8.97 4.75
C THR A 369 38.33 -8.01 5.90
N ALA A 370 37.83 -6.78 5.83
CA ALA A 370 37.96 -5.78 6.89
C ALA A 370 37.44 -6.37 8.21
N PHE A 371 36.23 -6.92 8.22
CA PHE A 371 35.66 -7.59 9.39
C PHE A 371 36.61 -8.62 10.02
N LEU A 372 37.25 -9.50 9.24
CA LEU A 372 38.14 -10.52 9.80
C LEU A 372 39.43 -9.91 10.38
N ALA A 373 40.00 -8.89 9.74
CA ALA A 373 41.15 -8.16 10.30
C ALA A 373 40.80 -7.48 11.63
N GLU A 374 39.63 -6.84 11.69
CA GLU A 374 39.18 -6.05 12.82
C GLU A 374 38.67 -6.92 13.96
N SER A 375 37.96 -8.00 13.67
CA SER A 375 37.44 -8.93 14.69
C SER A 375 38.56 -9.59 15.49
N VAL A 376 39.69 -9.91 14.84
CA VAL A 376 40.87 -10.50 15.47
C VAL A 376 41.68 -9.45 16.24
N SER A 377 41.95 -8.30 15.63
CA SER A 377 42.81 -7.25 16.19
C SER A 377 42.11 -6.39 17.24
N GLY A 378 40.78 -6.23 17.14
CA GLY A 378 39.99 -5.27 17.90
C GLY A 378 40.17 -3.81 17.45
N ILE A 379 40.83 -3.57 16.32
CA ILE A 379 41.14 -2.23 15.80
C ILE A 379 40.36 -2.03 14.51
N GLU A 380 39.51 -1.00 14.48
CA GLU A 380 38.82 -0.54 13.27
C GLU A 380 39.83 -0.08 12.22
N SER A 381 39.80 -0.70 11.04
CA SER A 381 40.74 -0.44 9.95
C SER A 381 40.35 0.81 9.15
N SER A 382 39.06 1.18 9.12
CA SER A 382 38.56 2.40 8.49
C SER A 382 37.20 2.85 9.05
N ALA A 383 37.21 3.85 9.94
CA ALA A 383 35.97 4.40 10.53
C ALA A 383 34.98 5.05 9.53
N THR A 384 35.33 5.10 8.24
CA THR A 384 34.53 5.74 7.17
C THR A 384 34.09 4.77 6.08
N MET A 385 34.56 3.52 6.09
CA MET A 385 34.14 2.51 5.12
C MET A 385 33.42 1.39 5.84
N PRO A 386 32.29 0.88 5.31
CA PRO A 386 31.68 -0.31 5.86
C PRO A 386 32.59 -1.53 5.65
N ASP A 387 32.51 -2.51 6.55
CA ASP A 387 33.16 -3.81 6.41
C ASP A 387 32.62 -4.59 5.21
N ALA A 388 31.33 -4.40 4.91
CA ALA A 388 30.67 -5.00 3.77
C ALA A 388 29.50 -4.13 3.28
N THR A 389 29.16 -4.28 2.01
CA THR A 389 27.98 -3.67 1.39
C THR A 389 27.04 -4.77 0.93
N LEU A 390 25.80 -4.76 1.41
CA LEU A 390 24.74 -5.69 1.05
C LEU A 390 23.73 -5.01 0.11
N TYR A 391 23.58 -5.57 -1.07
CA TYR A 391 22.68 -5.11 -2.13
C TYR A 391 21.37 -5.90 -2.09
N ILE A 392 20.27 -5.19 -1.91
CA ILE A 392 18.92 -5.78 -1.95
C ILE A 392 18.30 -5.58 -3.33
N ASN A 393 17.96 -6.68 -4.01
CA ASN A 393 17.29 -6.62 -5.31
C ASN A 393 15.79 -6.29 -5.16
N LEU A 394 15.44 -5.04 -5.46
CA LEU A 394 14.08 -4.51 -5.37
C LEU A 394 13.10 -5.27 -6.29
N SER A 395 13.57 -5.83 -7.40
CA SER A 395 12.73 -6.58 -8.34
C SER A 395 12.23 -7.92 -7.77
N MET A 396 12.86 -8.41 -6.70
CA MET A 396 12.58 -9.72 -6.08
C MET A 396 11.88 -9.60 -4.72
N LEU A 397 11.71 -8.39 -4.17
CA LEU A 397 11.07 -8.19 -2.85
C LEU A 397 9.65 -8.78 -2.78
N ASN A 398 8.90 -8.74 -3.87
CA ASN A 398 7.56 -9.34 -3.92
C ASN A 398 7.58 -10.88 -3.89
N GLN A 399 8.75 -11.53 -3.97
CA GLN A 399 8.92 -12.99 -3.83
C GLN A 399 9.48 -13.38 -2.47
N MET A 400 9.75 -12.42 -1.59
CA MET A 400 10.30 -12.66 -0.25
C MET A 400 9.21 -12.88 0.79
N SER A 401 9.53 -13.68 1.80
CA SER A 401 8.88 -13.74 3.08
C SER A 401 9.69 -12.96 4.11
N PHE A 402 9.02 -12.13 4.91
CA PHE A 402 9.64 -11.34 5.99
C PHE A 402 9.45 -11.96 7.37
N SER A 403 8.80 -13.13 7.46
CA SER A 403 8.33 -13.72 8.73
C SER A 403 9.27 -14.78 9.33
N GLY A 404 10.30 -15.22 8.62
CA GLY A 404 11.09 -16.41 8.99
C GLY A 404 10.38 -17.75 8.73
N THR A 405 9.17 -17.71 8.16
CA THR A 405 8.32 -18.88 7.88
C THR A 405 7.73 -18.75 6.48
N PRO A 406 8.53 -18.94 5.42
CA PRO A 406 8.07 -18.79 4.04
C PRO A 406 6.98 -19.82 3.71
N VAL A 407 5.94 -19.36 3.00
CA VAL A 407 5.06 -20.26 2.26
C VAL A 407 5.81 -20.82 1.04
N SER A 408 5.33 -21.92 0.47
CA SER A 408 6.03 -22.68 -0.59
C SER A 408 6.42 -21.91 -1.85
N ASN A 409 5.83 -20.73 -2.10
CA ASN A 409 6.12 -19.88 -3.25
C ASN A 409 6.94 -18.62 -2.93
N LYS A 410 7.46 -18.49 -1.70
CA LYS A 410 8.27 -17.36 -1.25
C LYS A 410 9.64 -17.84 -0.77
N TYR A 411 10.65 -17.02 -0.96
CA TYR A 411 11.96 -17.25 -0.35
C TYR A 411 11.99 -16.73 1.09
N ASP A 412 12.76 -17.35 1.96
CA ASP A 412 13.00 -16.81 3.30
C ASP A 412 14.07 -15.71 3.27
N LEU A 413 13.68 -14.47 3.55
CA LEU A 413 14.62 -13.34 3.50
C LEU A 413 15.71 -13.46 4.57
N THR A 414 15.39 -13.95 5.77
CA THR A 414 16.40 -14.07 6.85
C THR A 414 17.50 -15.06 6.46
N SER A 415 17.15 -16.20 5.86
CA SER A 415 18.13 -17.19 5.36
C SER A 415 19.05 -16.58 4.30
N ILE A 416 18.48 -15.88 3.31
CA ILE A 416 19.25 -15.18 2.26
C ILE A 416 20.19 -14.14 2.89
N LEU A 417 19.68 -13.27 3.75
CA LEU A 417 20.52 -12.23 4.37
C LEU A 417 21.62 -12.85 5.25
N THR A 418 21.36 -13.96 5.93
CA THR A 418 22.38 -14.66 6.73
C THR A 418 23.49 -15.18 5.83
N HIS A 419 23.15 -15.81 4.71
CA HIS A 419 24.09 -16.28 3.70
C HIS A 419 24.95 -15.14 3.16
N GLU A 420 24.32 -14.07 2.69
CA GLU A 420 25.01 -12.91 2.11
C GLU A 420 25.93 -12.21 3.12
N ILE A 421 25.50 -12.06 4.37
CA ILE A 421 26.33 -11.46 5.42
C ILE A 421 27.55 -12.33 5.73
N LEU A 422 27.45 -13.66 5.66
CA LEU A 422 28.60 -14.56 5.84
C LEU A 422 29.65 -14.40 4.72
N HIS A 423 29.24 -14.10 3.48
CA HIS A 423 30.16 -13.65 2.43
C HIS A 423 30.85 -12.34 2.81
N GLY A 424 30.07 -11.34 3.27
CA GLY A 424 30.59 -10.06 3.78
C GLY A 424 31.65 -10.22 4.87
N MET A 425 31.49 -11.22 5.74
CA MET A 425 32.37 -11.46 6.87
C MET A 425 33.63 -12.24 6.52
N ALA A 426 33.52 -13.41 5.84
CA ALA A 426 34.67 -14.31 5.69
C ALA A 426 34.62 -15.23 4.46
N PHE A 427 33.44 -15.65 3.99
CA PHE A 427 33.31 -16.53 2.81
C PHE A 427 33.57 -15.75 1.51
N SER A 428 34.75 -15.17 1.36
CA SER A 428 35.08 -14.28 0.25
C SER A 428 36.55 -14.37 -0.11
N GLY A 429 36.88 -14.06 -1.36
CA GLY A 429 38.25 -14.15 -1.85
C GLY A 429 38.44 -13.72 -3.29
N ASN A 430 39.61 -14.04 -3.84
CA ASN A 430 40.06 -13.57 -5.16
C ASN A 430 40.56 -14.70 -6.09
N LEU A 431 40.10 -15.95 -5.91
CA LEU A 431 40.47 -17.10 -6.75
C LEU A 431 40.13 -16.87 -8.24
N ASP A 432 39.09 -16.09 -8.52
CA ASP A 432 38.67 -15.71 -9.89
C ASP A 432 39.63 -14.72 -10.57
N SER A 433 40.54 -14.10 -9.83
CA SER A 433 41.41 -13.01 -10.32
C SER A 433 42.77 -13.49 -10.88
N GLY A 434 42.97 -14.81 -11.04
CA GLY A 434 44.16 -15.40 -11.65
C GLY A 434 45.32 -15.69 -10.68
N SER A 435 46.40 -16.30 -11.18
CA SER A 435 47.46 -16.92 -10.37
C SER A 435 48.34 -15.97 -9.53
N ASN A 436 48.26 -14.66 -9.77
CA ASN A 436 48.97 -13.62 -9.01
C ASN A 436 48.03 -12.77 -8.12
N ALA A 437 46.76 -13.15 -8.02
CA ALA A 437 45.81 -12.45 -7.18
C ALA A 437 46.21 -12.52 -5.70
N ALA A 438 45.89 -11.46 -4.96
CA ALA A 438 46.05 -11.45 -3.52
C ALA A 438 45.15 -12.51 -2.90
N LYS A 439 45.69 -13.36 -2.02
CA LYS A 439 44.91 -14.45 -1.42
C LYS A 439 44.29 -14.04 -0.09
N THR A 440 43.04 -14.44 0.13
CA THR A 440 42.37 -14.39 1.44
C THR A 440 42.61 -15.65 2.26
N PRO A 441 42.24 -15.65 3.56
CA PRO A 441 42.22 -16.87 4.36
C PRO A 441 41.37 -17.99 3.74
N PHE A 442 40.23 -17.66 3.11
CA PHE A 442 39.42 -18.64 2.38
C PHE A 442 40.22 -19.23 1.20
N ASP A 443 40.80 -18.39 0.34
CA ASP A 443 41.55 -18.83 -0.84
C ASP A 443 42.75 -19.72 -0.48
N ALA A 444 43.41 -19.45 0.64
CA ALA A 444 44.53 -20.24 1.14
C ALA A 444 44.13 -21.67 1.54
N LEU A 445 42.83 -21.91 1.76
CA LEU A 445 42.24 -23.18 2.13
C LEU A 445 41.47 -23.82 0.97
N VAL A 446 41.57 -23.31 -0.25
CA VAL A 446 40.99 -23.95 -1.44
C VAL A 446 42.04 -24.74 -2.20
N SER A 447 41.74 -26.01 -2.43
CA SER A 447 42.51 -26.91 -3.30
C SER A 447 41.86 -27.00 -4.67
N MET A 448 42.63 -26.59 -5.68
CA MET A 448 42.26 -26.65 -7.11
C MET A 448 42.82 -27.90 -7.81
N GLN A 449 43.28 -28.91 -7.06
CA GLN A 449 43.91 -30.12 -7.63
C GLN A 449 43.02 -30.84 -8.66
N ASN A 450 41.70 -30.77 -8.50
CA ASN A 450 40.73 -31.12 -9.52
C ASN A 450 39.88 -29.89 -9.85
N ALA A 451 40.19 -29.20 -10.94
CA ALA A 451 39.50 -27.97 -11.34
C ALA A 451 37.98 -28.16 -11.57
N ALA A 452 37.53 -29.41 -11.81
CA ALA A 452 36.11 -29.74 -11.94
C ALA A 452 35.40 -29.89 -10.59
N THR A 453 36.15 -30.08 -9.49
CA THR A 453 35.62 -30.22 -8.12
C THR A 453 36.58 -29.52 -7.16
N PRO A 454 36.58 -28.17 -7.12
CA PRO A 454 37.34 -27.43 -6.12
C PRO A 454 36.90 -27.87 -4.72
N THR A 455 37.83 -27.86 -3.77
CA THR A 455 37.52 -28.29 -2.40
C THR A 455 38.15 -27.38 -1.37
N PHE A 456 37.43 -27.17 -0.26
CA PHE A 456 37.97 -26.52 0.92
C PHE A 456 38.67 -27.55 1.83
N ILE A 457 39.89 -27.25 2.24
CA ILE A 457 40.81 -28.16 2.95
C ILE A 457 41.16 -27.67 4.37
N GLY A 458 40.29 -26.87 4.98
CA GLY A 458 40.40 -26.51 6.40
C GLY A 458 40.21 -27.74 7.31
N SER A 459 41.04 -27.85 8.35
CA SER A 459 41.07 -29.03 9.21
C SER A 459 39.81 -29.24 10.03
N HIS A 460 39.18 -28.16 10.51
CA HIS A 460 37.94 -28.24 11.28
C HIS A 460 36.79 -28.65 10.35
N ALA A 461 36.70 -28.00 9.19
CA ALA A 461 35.67 -28.29 8.19
C ALA A 461 35.77 -29.73 7.68
N GLN A 462 36.98 -30.23 7.42
CA GLN A 462 37.20 -31.63 7.06
C GLN A 462 36.73 -32.59 8.16
N THR A 463 37.00 -32.27 9.42
CA THR A 463 36.57 -33.11 10.56
C THR A 463 35.05 -33.24 10.60
N VAL A 464 34.33 -32.12 10.44
CA VAL A 464 32.86 -32.11 10.40
C VAL A 464 32.33 -32.83 9.16
N ASN A 465 33.05 -32.72 8.04
CA ASN A 465 32.74 -33.39 6.77
C ASN A 465 33.34 -34.81 6.67
N GLY A 466 33.41 -35.54 7.79
CA GLY A 466 33.80 -36.95 7.80
C GLY A 466 35.27 -37.23 7.45
N ASN A 467 36.17 -36.31 7.78
CA ASN A 467 37.60 -36.29 7.41
C ASN A 467 37.84 -36.21 5.90
N THR A 468 36.94 -35.56 5.16
CA THR A 468 37.09 -35.34 3.71
C THR A 468 37.02 -33.85 3.36
N PRO A 469 37.78 -33.37 2.35
CA PRO A 469 37.64 -31.99 1.85
C PRO A 469 36.20 -31.64 1.51
N VAL A 470 35.78 -30.41 1.80
CA VAL A 470 34.43 -29.94 1.53
C VAL A 470 34.31 -29.57 0.06
N PRO A 471 33.35 -30.13 -0.71
CA PRO A 471 33.18 -29.78 -2.11
C PRO A 471 32.67 -28.34 -2.24
N LEU A 472 33.26 -27.60 -3.16
CA LEU A 472 32.87 -26.24 -3.52
C LEU A 472 32.31 -26.22 -4.94
N ASP A 473 31.51 -25.20 -5.26
CA ASP A 473 31.00 -25.05 -6.60
C ASP A 473 32.11 -24.77 -7.63
N PRO A 474 32.08 -25.42 -8.80
CA PRO A 474 33.12 -25.28 -9.82
C PRO A 474 33.01 -23.96 -10.59
N ALA A 475 34.01 -23.68 -11.43
CA ALA A 475 34.02 -22.54 -12.35
C ALA A 475 32.74 -22.39 -13.18
N SER A 476 32.09 -23.52 -13.52
CA SER A 476 30.88 -23.54 -14.34
C SER A 476 29.62 -23.02 -13.62
N ALA A 477 29.67 -22.82 -12.31
CA ALA A 477 28.59 -22.15 -11.56
C ALA A 477 28.47 -20.67 -11.97
N GLY A 478 29.55 -20.07 -12.47
CA GLY A 478 29.57 -18.70 -12.98
C GLY A 478 30.09 -17.68 -11.97
N GLU A 479 30.25 -16.46 -12.45
CA GLU A 479 30.69 -15.31 -11.65
C GLU A 479 29.69 -15.05 -10.52
N GLY A 480 30.21 -14.84 -9.30
CA GLY A 480 29.41 -14.70 -8.08
C GLY A 480 29.07 -16.02 -7.39
N SER A 481 29.27 -17.18 -8.03
CA SER A 481 29.01 -18.48 -7.39
C SER A 481 30.19 -19.44 -7.36
N ALA A 482 31.06 -19.40 -8.36
CA ALA A 482 32.21 -20.28 -8.43
C ALA A 482 33.09 -20.16 -7.17
N TYR A 483 33.52 -21.30 -6.63
CA TYR A 483 34.47 -21.46 -5.52
C TYR A 483 34.03 -20.98 -4.14
N TYR A 484 33.06 -20.07 -4.04
CA TYR A 484 32.68 -19.44 -2.77
C TYR A 484 31.42 -20.03 -2.13
N HIS A 485 30.77 -20.98 -2.81
CA HIS A 485 29.67 -21.76 -2.27
C HIS A 485 30.06 -23.21 -2.02
N VAL A 486 29.45 -23.82 -1.01
CA VAL A 486 29.56 -25.26 -0.78
C VAL A 486 28.63 -26.02 -1.72
N ALA A 487 29.17 -27.01 -2.41
CA ALA A 487 28.41 -27.89 -3.30
C ALA A 487 27.71 -29.02 -2.49
N ILE A 488 27.05 -28.64 -1.40
CA ILE A 488 26.29 -29.51 -0.50
C ILE A 488 24.84 -29.03 -0.47
N ALA A 489 23.93 -29.91 -0.88
CA ALA A 489 22.52 -29.58 -0.93
C ALA A 489 21.97 -29.23 0.47
N ASN A 490 21.13 -28.19 0.52
CA ASN A 490 20.47 -27.68 1.72
C ASN A 490 21.39 -27.04 2.78
N ASP A 491 22.68 -26.89 2.50
CA ASP A 491 23.55 -26.10 3.38
C ASP A 491 23.25 -24.60 3.22
N LEU A 492 23.50 -23.80 4.25
CA LEU A 492 23.26 -22.35 4.18
C LEU A 492 24.10 -21.73 3.07
N MET A 493 25.37 -22.11 2.92
CA MET A 493 26.35 -21.52 2.00
C MET A 493 26.37 -22.16 0.61
N SER A 494 25.32 -22.88 0.19
CA SER A 494 25.20 -23.34 -1.20
C SER A 494 24.70 -22.23 -2.14
N ASP A 495 24.97 -22.34 -3.43
CA ASP A 495 24.59 -21.35 -4.47
C ASP A 495 23.08 -21.06 -4.63
N ALA A 496 22.21 -21.93 -4.12
CA ALA A 496 20.77 -21.79 -4.29
C ALA A 496 19.99 -22.11 -3.01
N ILE A 497 19.14 -21.17 -2.58
CA ILE A 497 18.10 -21.38 -1.56
C ILE A 497 16.74 -21.40 -2.25
N GLY A 498 15.99 -22.48 -2.07
CA GLY A 498 14.68 -22.68 -2.70
C GLY A 498 13.55 -21.89 -2.06
N LYS A 499 12.42 -21.77 -2.78
CA LYS A 499 11.18 -21.23 -2.21
C LYS A 499 10.60 -22.21 -1.18
N GLY A 500 10.08 -21.68 -0.08
CA GLY A 500 9.58 -22.45 1.06
C GLY A 500 10.67 -23.04 1.95
N GLU A 501 11.94 -22.86 1.60
CA GLU A 501 13.06 -23.34 2.40
C GLU A 501 13.48 -22.30 3.44
N VAL A 502 13.90 -22.79 4.60
CA VAL A 502 14.59 -22.02 5.64
C VAL A 502 15.93 -22.71 5.86
N ARG A 503 17.01 -21.94 5.83
CA ARG A 503 18.36 -22.46 6.07
C ARG A 503 19.00 -21.73 7.24
N THR A 504 19.77 -22.49 8.01
CA THR A 504 20.41 -22.02 9.24
C THR A 504 21.88 -22.37 9.19
N ILE A 505 22.70 -21.59 9.91
CA ILE A 505 24.14 -21.82 10.04
C ILE A 505 24.37 -23.26 10.56
N SER A 506 25.07 -24.06 9.77
CA SER A 506 25.36 -25.46 10.04
C SER A 506 26.68 -25.62 10.82
N PRO A 507 26.94 -26.79 11.45
CA PRO A 507 28.25 -27.07 12.03
C PRO A 507 29.40 -26.97 11.01
N LEU A 508 29.11 -27.22 9.72
CA LEU A 508 30.09 -27.10 8.65
C LEU A 508 30.46 -25.65 8.40
N ASP A 509 29.46 -24.75 8.32
CA ASP A 509 29.68 -23.31 8.18
C ASP A 509 30.58 -22.77 9.30
N LEU A 510 30.29 -23.17 10.53
CA LEU A 510 31.07 -22.76 11.71
C LEU A 510 32.52 -23.26 11.64
N ALA A 511 32.72 -24.51 11.23
CA ALA A 511 34.05 -25.09 11.12
C ALA A 511 34.87 -24.41 10.01
N MET A 512 34.24 -24.03 8.89
CA MET A 512 34.89 -23.24 7.84
C MET A 512 35.24 -21.83 8.33
N LEU A 513 34.35 -21.17 9.08
CA LEU A 513 34.63 -19.88 9.72
C LEU A 513 35.82 -19.96 10.70
N GLU A 514 35.88 -21.01 11.52
CA GLU A 514 36.99 -21.26 12.46
C GLU A 514 38.32 -21.48 11.72
N ASP A 515 38.33 -22.28 10.64
CA ASP A 515 39.52 -22.49 9.82
C ASP A 515 40.04 -21.18 9.19
N MET A 516 39.16 -20.22 8.88
CA MET A 516 39.53 -18.89 8.40
C MET A 516 40.00 -17.93 9.51
N GLY A 517 39.88 -18.32 10.78
CA GLY A 517 40.30 -17.54 11.94
C GLY A 517 39.21 -16.68 12.58
N VAL A 518 37.94 -16.89 12.22
CA VAL A 518 36.82 -16.24 12.91
C VAL A 518 36.70 -16.79 14.33
N THR A 519 36.56 -15.91 15.32
CA THR A 519 36.40 -16.33 16.72
C THR A 519 34.96 -16.80 16.97
N LEU A 520 34.81 -18.05 17.40
CA LEU A 520 33.51 -18.61 17.75
C LEU A 520 33.16 -18.41 19.24
N VAL A 521 31.87 -18.28 19.54
CA VAL A 521 31.34 -18.15 20.91
C VAL A 521 31.52 -19.47 21.64
N GLY A 522 32.07 -19.42 22.86
CA GLY A 522 32.26 -20.60 23.71
C GLY A 522 33.50 -21.43 23.42
N VAL A 523 34.33 -21.03 22.44
CA VAL A 523 35.66 -21.59 22.21
C VAL A 523 36.69 -20.68 22.88
N GLN A 524 37.49 -21.20 23.83
CA GLN A 524 38.60 -20.42 24.38
C GLN A 524 39.66 -20.24 23.30
N SER A 525 39.95 -18.99 22.93
CA SER A 525 41.09 -18.64 22.08
C SER A 525 42.37 -19.16 22.73
N VAL A 526 43.04 -20.12 22.08
CA VAL A 526 44.31 -20.72 22.52
C VAL A 526 45.47 -19.76 22.28
#